data_AF-A0A382YM89-F1
#
_entry.id   AF-A0A382YM89-F1
#
_cell.length_a   1.000
_cell.length_b   1.000
_cell.length_c   1.000
_cell.angle_alpha   90.00
_cell.angle_beta   90.00
_cell.angle_gamma   90.00
#
_symmetry.space_group_name_H-M   'P 1'
#
loop_
_entity.id
_entity.type
_entity.pdbx_description
1 polymer ?
#
loop_
_entity_poly.entity_id
_entity_poly.type
_entity_poly.pdbx_seq_one_letter_code
_entity_poly.pdbx_strand_id
1 'polypeptide(L)'
;ILSARSLISRIPATANLLTPDGFPPTPGDIFKLPMYARSLRLIAQSGPSIFYRGEIAEAMVDEIQKNGGILTSDDFATYQPIVYERTLDGEYSGINMSGVPGANACSLSIEALQILQQFDLKSLRWNSPEYLHFVIEAFKLATVDRYTYVGDPKVTGSPISALVNSTFAKERASLVDHNSAKYPDAGNPWPYSGTPEPENFLKPAGVSFDQGTTHINAVDSQGMAVSLTQSNVGFSGVVVGAIGAVMNNAMRWPEALPGTVNS
;
A
#
# COMPACT_ATOMS: atom_id res chain seq x y z
N ILE A 1 19.49 14.16 3.60
CA ILE A 1 19.88 13.55 4.90
C ILE A 1 19.83 14.56 6.06
N LEU A 2 20.02 15.88 5.82
CA LEU A 2 19.83 16.93 6.84
C LEU A 2 18.40 17.10 7.41
N SER A 3 17.38 16.42 6.87
CA SER A 3 15.96 16.59 7.25
C SER A 3 15.42 15.63 8.32
N ALA A 4 16.14 14.56 8.68
CA ALA A 4 15.62 13.57 9.63
C ALA A 4 16.04 13.81 11.09
N ARG A 5 17.02 14.69 11.34
CA ARG A 5 17.56 14.92 12.70
C ARG A 5 16.49 15.38 13.67
N SER A 6 15.66 16.35 13.26
CA SER A 6 14.56 16.87 14.08
C SER A 6 13.54 15.77 14.43
N LEU A 7 13.27 14.87 13.49
CA LEU A 7 12.35 13.76 13.68
C LEU A 7 12.92 12.70 14.63
N ILE A 8 14.21 12.36 14.49
CA ILE A 8 14.92 11.41 15.36
C ILE A 8 15.04 11.96 16.79
N SER A 9 15.41 13.24 16.93
CA SER A 9 15.61 13.87 18.24
C SER A 9 14.32 14.23 18.98
N ARG A 10 13.16 14.16 18.31
CA ARG A 10 11.87 14.51 18.90
C ARG A 10 11.48 13.58 20.05
N ILE A 11 11.75 12.28 19.89
CA ILE A 11 11.38 11.25 20.86
C ILE A 11 12.66 10.66 21.45
N PRO A 12 12.88 10.73 22.79
CA PRO A 12 14.09 10.22 23.41
C PRO A 12 14.36 8.74 23.11
N ALA A 13 13.32 7.89 23.08
CA ALA A 13 13.48 6.48 22.71
C ALA A 13 14.02 6.30 21.28
N THR A 14 13.57 7.14 20.35
CA THR A 14 14.05 7.14 18.96
C THR A 14 15.51 7.58 18.87
N ALA A 15 15.87 8.68 19.55
CA ALA A 15 17.24 9.17 19.59
C ALA A 15 18.19 8.16 20.25
N ASN A 16 17.78 7.55 21.37
CA ASN A 16 18.57 6.55 22.07
C ASN A 16 18.78 5.28 21.23
N LEU A 17 17.78 4.90 20.42
CA LEU A 17 17.90 3.74 19.54
C LEU A 17 18.76 4.02 18.32
N LEU A 18 18.51 5.14 17.63
CA LEU A 18 19.10 5.43 16.32
C LEU A 18 20.38 6.24 16.40
N THR A 19 20.63 6.93 17.51
CA THR A 19 21.81 7.77 17.73
C THR A 19 22.30 7.63 19.18
N PRO A 20 22.62 6.41 19.67
CA PRO A 20 22.95 6.15 21.08
C PRO A 20 24.12 7.02 21.57
N ASP A 21 25.11 7.28 20.72
CA ASP A 21 26.27 8.11 21.00
C ASP A 21 26.19 9.49 20.30
N GLY A 22 24.97 9.95 19.99
CA GLY A 22 24.71 11.21 19.28
C GLY A 22 24.87 11.15 17.75
N PHE A 23 25.33 10.01 17.21
CA PHE A 23 25.49 9.77 15.79
C PHE A 23 24.82 8.45 15.37
N PRO A 24 24.30 8.36 14.13
CA PRO A 24 23.71 7.13 13.65
C PRO A 24 24.78 6.05 13.42
N PRO A 25 24.42 4.75 13.55
CA PRO A 25 25.29 3.66 13.17
C PRO A 25 25.76 3.81 11.72
N THR A 26 27.02 3.46 11.49
CA THR A 26 27.68 3.50 10.18
C THR A 26 27.85 2.08 9.61
N PRO A 27 28.06 1.93 8.30
CA PRO A 27 28.32 0.62 7.71
C PRO A 27 29.50 -0.09 8.40
N GLY A 28 29.25 -1.28 8.93
CA GLY A 28 30.22 -2.07 9.70
C GLY A 28 29.94 -2.11 11.21
N ASP A 29 29.14 -1.18 11.73
CA ASP A 29 28.78 -1.17 13.15
C ASP A 29 27.81 -2.31 13.49
N ILE A 30 27.96 -2.85 14.71
CA ILE A 30 27.02 -3.84 15.24
C ILE A 30 25.83 -3.10 15.85
N PHE A 31 24.71 -3.09 15.12
CA PHE A 31 23.46 -2.51 15.59
C PHE A 31 22.61 -3.54 16.35
N LYS A 32 22.35 -3.30 17.64
CA LYS A 32 21.64 -4.24 18.53
C LYS A 32 20.25 -3.71 18.89
N LEU A 33 19.24 -4.58 18.75
CA LEU A 33 17.84 -4.28 19.08
C LEU A 33 17.32 -5.24 20.17
N PRO A 34 17.81 -5.16 21.42
CA PRO A 34 17.47 -6.12 22.46
C PRO A 34 15.98 -6.14 22.83
N MET A 35 15.34 -4.96 22.87
CA MET A 35 13.90 -4.85 23.16
C MET A 35 13.06 -5.42 22.02
N TYR A 36 13.44 -5.17 20.77
CA TYR A 36 12.77 -5.78 19.61
C TYR A 36 12.91 -7.31 19.64
N ALA A 37 14.11 -7.82 19.97
CA ALA A 37 14.33 -9.25 20.12
C ALA A 37 13.49 -9.86 21.26
N ARG A 38 13.28 -9.13 22.37
CA ARG A 38 12.34 -9.54 23.43
C ARG A 38 10.92 -9.64 22.88
N SER A 39 10.45 -8.61 22.17
CA SER A 39 9.11 -8.59 21.59
C SER A 39 8.87 -9.73 20.59
N LEU A 40 9.83 -10.01 19.70
CA LEU A 40 9.73 -11.15 18.79
C LEU A 40 9.67 -12.50 19.53
N ARG A 41 10.43 -12.66 20.62
CA ARG A 41 10.35 -13.88 21.46
C ARG A 41 8.99 -14.02 22.14
N LEU A 42 8.43 -12.93 22.65
CA LEU A 42 7.09 -12.93 23.24
C LEU A 42 6.03 -13.35 22.23
N ILE A 43 6.05 -12.77 21.02
CA ILE A 43 5.13 -13.14 19.94
C ILE A 43 5.30 -14.62 19.57
N ALA A 44 6.54 -15.12 19.47
CA ALA A 44 6.79 -16.52 19.16
C ALA A 44 6.29 -17.49 20.25
N GLN A 45 6.35 -17.10 21.54
CA GLN A 45 5.96 -17.93 22.68
C GLN A 45 4.46 -17.87 22.99
N SER A 46 3.86 -16.68 22.89
CA SER A 46 2.49 -16.42 23.31
C SER A 46 1.50 -16.28 22.14
N GLY A 47 2.00 -16.29 20.91
CA GLY A 47 1.21 -16.06 19.71
C GLY A 47 0.87 -14.57 19.49
N PRO A 48 0.05 -14.26 18.47
CA PRO A 48 -0.25 -12.88 18.08
C PRO A 48 -1.07 -12.10 19.12
N SER A 49 -1.75 -12.78 20.05
CA SER A 49 -2.61 -12.10 21.05
C SER A 49 -1.82 -11.13 21.93
N ILE A 50 -0.55 -11.40 22.23
CA ILE A 50 0.30 -10.49 23.02
C ILE A 50 0.52 -9.14 22.31
N PHE A 51 0.51 -9.15 20.97
CA PHE A 51 0.65 -7.95 20.14
C PHE A 51 -0.60 -7.08 20.16
N TYR A 52 -1.79 -7.69 20.19
CA TYR A 52 -3.07 -6.97 20.07
C TYR A 52 -3.79 -6.71 21.40
N ARG A 53 -3.51 -7.50 22.44
CA ARG A 53 -4.25 -7.52 23.70
C ARG A 53 -3.38 -7.66 24.94
N GLY A 54 -2.06 -7.57 24.80
CA GLY A 54 -1.10 -7.76 25.89
C GLY A 54 -0.10 -6.61 26.00
N GLU A 55 1.02 -6.88 26.68
CA GLU A 55 2.02 -5.86 27.02
C GLU A 55 2.59 -5.10 25.81
N ILE A 56 2.60 -5.70 24.62
CA ILE A 56 3.04 -5.01 23.39
C ILE A 56 2.00 -3.99 22.94
N ALA A 57 0.71 -4.32 23.01
CA ALA A 57 -0.39 -3.40 22.70
C ALA A 57 -0.41 -2.23 23.68
N GLU A 58 -0.32 -2.53 24.98
CA GLU A 58 -0.28 -1.52 26.05
C GLU A 58 0.87 -0.53 25.83
N ALA A 59 2.09 -1.02 25.58
CA ALA A 59 3.24 -0.18 25.29
C ALA A 59 3.05 0.71 24.05
N MET A 60 2.41 0.20 23.00
CA MET A 60 2.11 0.99 21.80
C MET A 60 1.09 2.09 22.11
N VAL A 61 -0.01 1.76 22.78
CA VAL A 61 -1.07 2.71 23.14
C VAL A 61 -0.52 3.83 24.03
N ASP A 62 0.26 3.47 25.05
CA ASP A 62 0.89 4.43 25.96
C ASP A 62 1.77 5.43 25.21
N GLU A 63 2.64 4.96 24.32
CA GLU A 63 3.52 5.84 23.54
C GLU A 63 2.72 6.69 22.55
N ILE A 64 1.69 6.13 21.90
CA ILE A 64 0.82 6.86 20.97
C ILE A 64 0.10 8.00 21.68
N GLN A 65 -0.56 7.72 22.81
CA GLN A 65 -1.35 8.70 23.56
C GLN A 65 -0.47 9.75 24.23
N LYS A 66 0.71 9.38 24.73
CA LYS A 66 1.72 10.32 25.24
C LYS A 66 2.16 11.35 24.21
N ASN A 67 2.11 11.00 22.92
CA ASN A 67 2.42 11.89 21.81
C ASN A 67 1.16 12.52 21.16
N GLY A 68 0.00 12.43 21.81
CA GLY A 68 -1.26 13.04 21.37
C GLY A 68 -2.01 12.26 20.28
N GLY A 69 -1.66 11.00 20.04
CA GLY A 69 -2.40 10.12 19.14
C GLY A 69 -3.68 9.57 19.78
N ILE A 70 -4.56 9.04 18.94
CA ILE A 70 -5.95 8.68 19.34
C ILE A 70 -6.19 7.18 19.49
N LEU A 71 -5.22 6.33 19.14
CA LEU A 71 -5.42 4.88 19.20
C LEU A 71 -5.51 4.40 20.66
N THR A 72 -6.42 3.47 20.88
CA THR A 72 -6.77 2.91 22.19
C THR A 72 -6.52 1.40 22.20
N SER A 73 -6.48 0.80 23.39
CA SER A 73 -6.38 -0.65 23.53
C SER A 73 -7.53 -1.39 22.84
N ASP A 74 -8.72 -0.78 22.77
CA ASP A 74 -9.87 -1.35 22.08
C ASP A 74 -9.66 -1.40 20.56
N ASP A 75 -9.03 -0.37 19.96
CA ASP A 75 -8.67 -0.37 18.53
C ASP A 75 -7.73 -1.54 18.20
N PHE A 76 -6.71 -1.77 19.05
CA PHE A 76 -5.81 -2.91 18.90
C PHE A 76 -6.50 -4.25 19.14
N ALA A 77 -7.36 -4.34 20.16
CA ALA A 77 -8.02 -5.57 20.53
C ALA A 77 -9.03 -6.03 19.46
N THR A 78 -9.74 -5.09 18.83
CA THR A 78 -10.77 -5.39 17.83
C THR A 78 -10.23 -5.66 16.43
N TYR A 79 -8.98 -5.30 16.15
CA TYR A 79 -8.35 -5.59 14.87
C TYR A 79 -8.22 -7.10 14.60
N GLN A 80 -8.50 -7.49 13.36
CA GLN A 80 -8.18 -8.80 12.81
C GLN A 80 -7.68 -8.63 11.37
N PRO A 81 -6.68 -9.44 10.94
CA PRO A 81 -6.29 -9.45 9.54
C PRO A 81 -7.46 -9.94 8.68
N ILE A 82 -7.68 -9.29 7.54
CA ILE A 82 -8.67 -9.73 6.57
C ILE A 82 -8.06 -10.86 5.76
N VAL A 83 -8.67 -12.04 5.83
CA VAL A 83 -8.32 -13.19 4.99
C VAL A 83 -9.32 -13.27 3.85
N TYR A 84 -8.83 -13.16 2.62
CA TYR A 84 -9.65 -13.29 1.42
C TYR A 84 -9.63 -14.73 0.92
N GLU A 85 -10.81 -15.29 0.62
CA GLU A 85 -10.94 -16.62 0.00
C GLU A 85 -10.62 -16.59 -1.51
N ARG A 86 -10.63 -15.41 -2.13
CA ARG A 86 -10.40 -15.20 -3.56
C ARG A 86 -9.46 -14.03 -3.79
N THR A 87 -8.78 -14.04 -4.92
CA THR A 87 -7.88 -12.98 -5.36
C THR A 87 -8.59 -11.99 -6.28
N LEU A 88 -7.96 -10.84 -6.49
CA LEU A 88 -8.29 -9.93 -7.57
C LEU A 88 -7.55 -10.43 -8.81
N ASP A 89 -8.27 -11.04 -9.73
CA ASP A 89 -7.67 -11.73 -10.87
C ASP A 89 -7.80 -10.94 -12.17
N GLY A 90 -6.80 -11.10 -13.03
CA GLY A 90 -6.78 -10.63 -14.40
C GLY A 90 -5.89 -11.49 -15.28
N GLU A 91 -5.76 -11.13 -16.55
CA GLU A 91 -4.91 -11.83 -17.51
C GLU A 91 -4.08 -10.81 -18.29
N TYR A 92 -2.83 -11.15 -18.58
CA TYR A 92 -1.98 -10.42 -19.51
C TYR A 92 -1.29 -11.39 -20.46
N SER A 93 -1.66 -11.35 -21.74
CA SER A 93 -1.02 -12.16 -22.80
C SER A 93 -0.99 -13.67 -22.48
N GLY A 94 -2.10 -14.23 -21.99
CA GLY A 94 -2.21 -15.64 -21.59
C GLY A 94 -1.58 -15.97 -20.23
N ILE A 95 -1.09 -14.99 -19.48
CA ILE A 95 -0.58 -15.16 -18.11
C ILE A 95 -1.64 -14.67 -17.12
N ASN A 96 -2.08 -15.56 -16.23
CA ASN A 96 -2.97 -15.19 -15.14
C ASN A 96 -2.20 -14.35 -14.10
N MET A 97 -2.83 -13.26 -13.68
CA MET A 97 -2.34 -12.37 -12.64
C MET A 97 -3.31 -12.42 -11.47
N SER A 98 -2.79 -12.51 -10.26
CA SER A 98 -3.58 -12.53 -9.04
C SER A 98 -3.02 -11.51 -8.05
N GLY A 99 -3.89 -10.66 -7.54
CA GLY A 99 -3.59 -9.63 -6.56
C GLY A 99 -4.45 -9.73 -5.31
N VAL A 100 -4.11 -8.93 -4.30
CA VAL A 100 -4.92 -8.81 -3.09
C VAL A 100 -6.16 -7.98 -3.41
N PRO A 101 -7.39 -8.42 -3.07
CA PRO A 101 -8.58 -7.59 -3.21
C PRO A 101 -8.56 -6.34 -2.31
N GLY A 102 -9.36 -5.34 -2.64
CA GLY A 102 -9.57 -4.16 -1.79
C GLY A 102 -8.71 -2.95 -2.15
N ALA A 103 -8.60 -2.02 -1.21
CA ALA A 103 -8.04 -0.67 -1.40
C ALA A 103 -6.51 -0.68 -1.49
N ASN A 104 -5.97 -1.20 -2.59
CA ASN A 104 -4.54 -1.29 -2.84
C ASN A 104 -4.22 -1.07 -4.34
N ALA A 105 -2.95 -1.21 -4.74
CA ALA A 105 -2.49 -0.94 -6.11
C ALA A 105 -2.61 -2.13 -7.09
N CYS A 106 -3.13 -3.28 -6.66
CA CYS A 106 -3.29 -4.45 -7.53
C CYS A 106 -4.25 -4.17 -8.69
N SER A 107 -5.37 -3.47 -8.45
CA SER A 107 -6.33 -3.12 -9.52
C SER A 107 -5.69 -2.28 -10.61
N LEU A 108 -4.98 -1.21 -10.24
CA LEU A 108 -4.22 -0.37 -11.18
C LEU A 108 -3.24 -1.18 -12.02
N SER A 109 -2.48 -2.07 -11.38
CA SER A 109 -1.45 -2.85 -12.07
C SER A 109 -2.07 -3.82 -13.07
N ILE A 110 -3.17 -4.49 -12.67
CA ILE A 110 -3.89 -5.43 -13.53
C ILE A 110 -4.58 -4.69 -14.69
N GLU A 111 -5.27 -3.59 -14.40
CA GLU A 111 -5.94 -2.76 -15.40
C GLU A 111 -4.95 -2.22 -16.44
N ALA A 112 -3.83 -1.64 -15.99
CA ALA A 112 -2.79 -1.12 -16.89
C ALA A 112 -2.22 -2.22 -17.79
N LEU A 113 -1.99 -3.42 -17.27
CA LEU A 113 -1.53 -4.56 -18.07
C LEU A 113 -2.60 -5.02 -19.07
N GLN A 114 -3.87 -5.11 -18.67
CA GLN A 114 -4.96 -5.45 -19.59
C GLN A 114 -5.18 -4.40 -20.70
N ILE A 115 -4.95 -3.11 -20.40
CA ILE A 115 -4.91 -2.04 -21.41
C ILE A 115 -3.74 -2.30 -22.36
N LEU A 116 -2.55 -2.59 -21.83
CA LEU A 116 -1.35 -2.87 -22.64
C LEU A 116 -1.51 -4.10 -23.54
N GLN A 117 -2.33 -5.09 -23.14
CA GLN A 117 -2.62 -6.26 -23.96
C GLN A 117 -3.31 -5.93 -25.29
N GLN A 118 -3.90 -4.74 -25.42
CA GLN A 118 -4.52 -4.29 -26.68
C GLN A 118 -3.50 -3.79 -27.71
N PHE A 119 -2.22 -3.65 -27.34
CA PHE A 119 -1.16 -3.16 -28.22
C PHE A 119 -0.10 -4.24 -28.48
N ASP A 120 0.42 -4.29 -29.69
CA ASP A 120 1.51 -5.22 -30.05
C ASP A 120 2.88 -4.68 -29.59
N LEU A 121 3.12 -4.72 -28.28
CA LEU A 121 4.40 -4.28 -27.70
C LEU A 121 5.57 -5.18 -28.13
N LYS A 122 5.30 -6.43 -28.56
CA LYS A 122 6.34 -7.39 -28.95
C LYS A 122 7.01 -7.01 -30.27
N SER A 123 6.30 -6.34 -31.19
CA SER A 123 6.90 -5.84 -32.43
C SER A 123 7.72 -4.56 -32.25
N LEU A 124 7.59 -3.88 -31.11
CA LEU A 124 8.33 -2.68 -30.79
C LEU A 124 9.67 -3.01 -30.13
N ARG A 125 10.68 -2.15 -30.37
CA ARG A 125 11.94 -2.24 -29.62
C ARG A 125 11.68 -1.86 -28.16
N TRP A 126 12.16 -2.68 -27.22
CA TRP A 126 12.12 -2.37 -25.79
C TRP A 126 12.63 -0.95 -25.51
N ASN A 127 11.89 -0.18 -24.71
CA ASN A 127 12.18 1.22 -24.37
C ASN A 127 12.33 2.18 -25.58
N SER A 128 11.81 1.82 -26.76
CA SER A 128 11.58 2.81 -27.83
C SER A 128 10.58 3.87 -27.38
N PRO A 129 10.58 5.08 -27.99
CA PRO A 129 9.57 6.10 -27.71
C PRO A 129 8.15 5.57 -27.85
N GLU A 130 7.86 4.76 -28.87
CA GLU A 130 6.54 4.18 -29.13
C GLU A 130 6.16 3.15 -28.06
N TYR A 131 7.10 2.30 -27.64
CA TYR A 131 6.89 1.38 -26.52
C TYR A 131 6.59 2.12 -25.22
N LEU A 132 7.41 3.13 -24.89
CA LEU A 132 7.23 3.93 -23.68
C LEU A 132 5.93 4.72 -23.73
N HIS A 133 5.52 5.22 -24.90
CA HIS A 133 4.25 5.90 -25.09
C HIS A 133 3.07 5.02 -24.66
N PHE A 134 2.96 3.79 -25.18
CA PHE A 134 1.88 2.89 -24.78
C PHE A 134 1.92 2.56 -23.29
N VAL A 135 3.11 2.28 -22.73
CA VAL A 135 3.27 2.01 -21.29
C VAL A 135 2.82 3.22 -20.46
N ILE A 136 3.23 4.43 -20.82
CA ILE A 136 2.88 5.66 -20.10
C ILE A 136 1.37 5.93 -20.19
N GLU A 137 0.77 5.87 -21.38
CA GLU A 137 -0.66 6.14 -21.54
C GLU A 137 -1.53 5.11 -20.80
N ALA A 138 -1.17 3.82 -20.84
CA ALA A 138 -1.89 2.77 -20.11
C ALA A 138 -1.85 3.00 -18.59
N PHE A 139 -0.69 3.32 -18.03
CA PHE A 139 -0.57 3.61 -16.61
C PHE A 139 -1.26 4.92 -16.22
N LYS A 140 -1.32 5.93 -17.09
CA LYS A 140 -2.06 7.18 -16.82
C LYS A 140 -3.57 6.92 -16.70
N LEU A 141 -4.13 6.14 -17.61
CA LEU A 141 -5.55 5.75 -17.57
C LEU A 141 -5.88 5.04 -16.24
N ALA A 142 -5.20 3.92 -15.98
CA ALA A 142 -5.42 3.13 -14.76
C ALA A 142 -5.10 3.91 -13.47
N THR A 143 -4.19 4.89 -13.52
CA THR A 143 -3.91 5.78 -12.39
C THR A 143 -5.07 6.69 -12.08
N VAL A 144 -5.66 7.36 -13.09
CA VAL A 144 -6.82 8.23 -12.89
C VAL A 144 -8.02 7.43 -12.40
N ASP A 145 -8.21 6.21 -12.92
CA ASP A 145 -9.26 5.31 -12.47
C ASP A 145 -9.06 4.88 -11.01
N ARG A 146 -7.82 4.51 -10.61
CA ARG A 146 -7.49 4.22 -9.21
C ARG A 146 -7.85 5.37 -8.28
N TYR A 147 -7.38 6.58 -8.58
CA TYR A 147 -7.60 7.74 -7.70
C TYR A 147 -9.06 8.19 -7.67
N THR A 148 -9.83 7.87 -8.71
CA THR A 148 -11.27 8.14 -8.74
C THR A 148 -12.08 7.13 -7.95
N TYR A 149 -11.72 5.84 -7.98
CA TYR A 149 -12.60 4.77 -7.52
C TYR A 149 -12.09 3.91 -6.37
N VAL A 150 -10.81 3.97 -5.99
CA VAL A 150 -10.23 3.04 -5.00
C VAL A 150 -10.20 3.69 -3.62
N GLY A 151 -11.17 3.29 -2.80
CA GLY A 151 -11.24 3.51 -1.35
C GLY A 151 -11.51 2.22 -0.58
N ASP A 152 -11.65 2.28 0.75
CA ASP A 152 -12.09 1.10 1.53
C ASP A 152 -13.48 0.67 1.02
N PRO A 153 -13.62 -0.53 0.40
CA PRO A 153 -14.87 -0.95 -0.20
C PRO A 153 -16.01 -1.12 0.81
N LYS A 154 -15.71 -1.36 2.10
CA LYS A 154 -16.74 -1.47 3.15
C LYS A 154 -17.34 -0.12 3.51
N VAL A 155 -16.60 0.96 3.30
CA VAL A 155 -17.03 2.34 3.62
C VAL A 155 -17.63 3.03 2.39
N THR A 156 -17.00 2.84 1.24
CA THR A 156 -17.26 3.65 0.04
C THR A 156 -18.13 2.96 -1.02
N GLY A 157 -18.23 1.62 -0.98
CA GLY A 157 -18.83 0.86 -2.08
C GLY A 157 -17.99 0.85 -3.36
N SER A 158 -16.69 1.13 -3.26
CA SER A 158 -15.74 1.21 -4.39
C SER A 158 -15.82 -0.01 -5.34
N PRO A 159 -15.97 0.19 -6.67
CA PRO A 159 -16.15 -0.88 -7.66
C PRO A 159 -14.82 -1.53 -8.08
N ILE A 160 -13.97 -1.91 -7.11
CA ILE A 160 -12.57 -2.32 -7.37
C ILE A 160 -12.47 -3.53 -8.31
N SER A 161 -13.39 -4.50 -8.23
CA SER A 161 -13.39 -5.66 -9.11
C SER A 161 -13.76 -5.32 -10.56
N ALA A 162 -14.45 -4.22 -10.79
CA ALA A 162 -14.82 -3.77 -12.13
C ALA A 162 -13.63 -3.15 -12.87
N LEU A 163 -12.68 -2.55 -12.14
CA LEU A 163 -11.46 -1.97 -12.71
C LEU A 163 -10.57 -3.01 -13.40
N VAL A 164 -10.65 -4.28 -12.99
CA VAL A 164 -9.89 -5.39 -13.60
C VAL A 164 -10.69 -6.17 -14.66
N ASN A 165 -11.83 -5.61 -15.10
CA ASN A 165 -12.62 -6.21 -16.16
C ASN A 165 -11.93 -5.99 -17.52
N SER A 166 -11.74 -7.07 -18.28
CA SER A 166 -11.05 -6.99 -19.58
C SER A 166 -11.80 -6.16 -20.63
N THR A 167 -13.14 -6.10 -20.56
CA THR A 167 -13.95 -5.23 -21.43
C THR A 167 -13.75 -3.77 -21.07
N PHE A 168 -13.74 -3.42 -19.78
CA PHE A 168 -13.41 -2.07 -19.32
C PHE A 168 -12.01 -1.65 -19.79
N ALA A 169 -11.00 -2.49 -19.58
CA ALA A 169 -9.64 -2.22 -20.03
C ALA A 169 -9.56 -2.00 -21.56
N LYS A 170 -10.35 -2.74 -22.36
CA LYS A 170 -10.43 -2.52 -23.82
C LYS A 170 -11.05 -1.15 -24.17
N GLU A 171 -12.08 -0.72 -23.45
CA GLU A 171 -12.65 0.62 -23.61
C GLU A 171 -11.62 1.70 -23.27
N ARG A 172 -10.90 1.54 -22.17
CA ARG A 172 -9.81 2.46 -21.79
C ARG A 172 -8.71 2.51 -22.86
N ALA A 173 -8.29 1.36 -23.37
CA ALA A 173 -7.28 1.28 -24.43
C ALA A 173 -7.68 2.04 -25.70
N SER A 174 -8.97 2.10 -26.03
CA SER A 174 -9.47 2.82 -27.21
C SER A 174 -9.24 4.35 -27.16
N LEU A 175 -8.95 4.89 -25.98
CA LEU A 175 -8.68 6.31 -25.76
C LEU A 175 -7.21 6.69 -26.04
N VAL A 176 -6.32 5.69 -26.14
CA VAL A 176 -4.89 5.91 -26.38
C VAL A 176 -4.69 6.37 -27.82
N ASP A 177 -4.20 7.59 -27.97
CA ASP A 177 -3.78 8.14 -29.26
C ASP A 177 -2.33 7.73 -29.51
N HIS A 178 -2.06 7.06 -30.62
CA HIS A 178 -0.73 6.51 -30.92
C HIS A 178 0.35 7.59 -31.13
N ASN A 179 -0.05 8.82 -31.43
CA ASN A 179 0.87 9.89 -31.83
C ASN A 179 0.92 11.07 -30.84
N SER A 180 0.09 11.06 -29.79
CA SER A 180 0.03 12.16 -28.82
C SER A 180 -0.35 11.69 -27.44
N ALA A 181 0.39 12.14 -26.43
CA ALA A 181 0.03 11.93 -25.03
C ALA A 181 -1.17 12.82 -24.62
N LYS A 182 -2.06 12.31 -23.76
CA LYS A 182 -3.23 13.04 -23.26
C LYS A 182 -3.36 12.96 -21.74
N TYR A 183 -3.89 13.96 -21.07
CA TYR A 183 -4.31 13.79 -19.67
C TYR A 183 -5.71 13.16 -19.69
N PRO A 184 -5.88 11.90 -19.24
CA PRO A 184 -7.17 11.23 -19.34
C PRO A 184 -8.09 11.63 -18.19
N ASP A 185 -9.39 11.62 -18.46
CA ASP A 185 -10.42 11.53 -17.44
C ASP A 185 -10.62 10.05 -17.02
N ALA A 186 -11.24 9.85 -15.86
CA ALA A 186 -11.63 8.52 -15.40
C ALA A 186 -12.66 7.89 -16.34
N GLY A 187 -12.57 6.58 -16.55
CA GLY A 187 -13.57 5.79 -17.23
C GLY A 187 -14.68 5.40 -16.26
N ASN A 188 -15.82 4.90 -16.75
CA ASN A 188 -16.91 4.44 -15.89
C ASN A 188 -16.85 2.90 -15.72
N PRO A 189 -16.44 2.38 -14.55
CA PRO A 189 -16.38 0.93 -14.31
C PRO A 189 -17.72 0.33 -13.85
N TRP A 190 -18.70 1.14 -13.45
CA TRP A 190 -19.97 0.65 -12.87
C TRP A 190 -20.77 -0.33 -13.75
N PRO A 191 -20.78 -0.21 -15.10
CA PRO A 191 -21.39 -1.24 -15.95
C PRO A 191 -20.82 -2.66 -15.75
N TYR A 192 -19.62 -2.78 -15.16
CA TYR A 192 -18.90 -4.04 -14.94
C TYR A 192 -18.86 -4.48 -13.47
N SER A 193 -19.43 -3.71 -12.54
CA SER A 193 -19.38 -4.03 -11.10
C SER A 193 -20.48 -4.98 -10.64
N GLY A 194 -21.54 -5.16 -11.45
CA GLY A 194 -22.75 -5.87 -11.04
C GLY A 194 -23.62 -5.10 -10.04
N THR A 195 -23.29 -3.83 -9.76
CA THR A 195 -24.05 -2.92 -8.90
C THR A 195 -24.22 -1.57 -9.61
N PRO A 196 -25.35 -0.88 -9.45
CA PRO A 196 -25.52 0.44 -10.05
C PRO A 196 -24.56 1.46 -9.42
N GLU A 197 -24.17 2.45 -10.22
CA GLU A 197 -23.46 3.63 -9.74
C GLU A 197 -24.31 4.36 -8.67
N PRO A 198 -23.75 4.69 -7.50
CA PRO A 198 -24.46 5.47 -6.51
C PRO A 198 -24.59 6.93 -6.96
N GLU A 199 -25.77 7.55 -6.74
CA GLU A 199 -26.07 8.92 -7.19
C GLU A 199 -25.07 9.99 -6.70
N ASN A 200 -24.45 9.76 -5.54
CA ASN A 200 -23.50 10.67 -4.92
C ASN A 200 -22.22 9.94 -4.53
N PHE A 201 -21.55 9.32 -5.50
CA PHE A 201 -20.24 8.74 -5.25
C PHE A 201 -19.23 9.81 -4.81
N LEU A 202 -18.24 9.38 -4.01
CA LEU A 202 -17.23 10.27 -3.45
C LEU A 202 -16.33 10.85 -4.55
N LYS A 203 -15.70 11.99 -4.26
CA LYS A 203 -14.79 12.64 -5.19
C LYS A 203 -13.47 11.85 -5.32
N PRO A 204 -12.72 12.03 -6.43
CA PRO A 204 -11.38 11.48 -6.55
C PRO A 204 -10.48 11.93 -5.41
N ALA A 205 -9.62 11.01 -4.95
CA ALA A 205 -8.57 11.30 -3.99
C ALA A 205 -7.29 11.82 -4.68
N GLY A 206 -6.48 12.55 -3.94
CA GLY A 206 -5.19 13.07 -4.34
C GLY A 206 -4.04 12.08 -4.13
N VAL A 207 -2.86 12.49 -4.59
CA VAL A 207 -1.64 11.69 -4.53
C VAL A 207 -0.99 11.79 -3.16
N SER A 208 -0.71 10.64 -2.53
CA SER A 208 0.11 10.53 -1.33
C SER A 208 1.41 9.76 -1.63
N PHE A 209 2.55 10.31 -1.22
CA PHE A 209 3.88 9.71 -1.45
C PHE A 209 4.27 8.77 -0.29
N ASP A 210 4.99 7.69 -0.62
CA ASP A 210 5.59 6.71 0.30
C ASP A 210 7.14 6.75 0.16
N GLN A 211 7.89 6.46 1.22
CA GLN A 211 9.35 6.43 1.23
C GLN A 211 9.97 5.19 1.91
N GLY A 212 9.20 4.13 2.19
CA GLY A 212 9.74 2.94 2.84
C GLY A 212 8.81 1.73 2.83
N THR A 213 8.97 0.87 1.82
CA THR A 213 8.31 -0.44 1.70
C THR A 213 9.34 -1.54 1.51
N THR A 214 9.11 -2.72 2.09
CA THR A 214 9.89 -3.94 1.83
C THR A 214 9.01 -4.99 1.16
N HIS A 215 9.54 -5.63 0.13
CA HIS A 215 8.88 -6.73 -0.57
C HIS A 215 9.76 -7.98 -0.52
N ILE A 216 9.16 -9.12 -0.19
CA ILE A 216 9.83 -10.41 -0.05
C ILE A 216 9.04 -11.43 -0.86
N ASN A 217 9.74 -12.21 -1.67
CA ASN A 217 9.19 -13.39 -2.34
C ASN A 217 9.94 -14.64 -1.90
N ALA A 218 9.22 -15.72 -1.65
CA ALA A 218 9.80 -17.02 -1.32
C ALA A 218 9.02 -18.13 -2.04
N VAL A 219 9.74 -19.16 -2.49
CA VAL A 219 9.16 -20.38 -3.06
C VAL A 219 9.89 -21.57 -2.47
N ASP A 220 9.15 -22.59 -2.03
CA ASP A 220 9.73 -23.83 -1.51
C ASP A 220 9.76 -24.96 -2.56
N SER A 221 10.38 -26.09 -2.20
CA SER A 221 10.49 -27.26 -3.08
C SER A 221 9.17 -27.99 -3.33
N GLN A 222 8.12 -27.68 -2.57
CA GLN A 222 6.78 -28.25 -2.71
C GLN A 222 5.87 -27.37 -3.58
N GLY A 223 6.36 -26.21 -4.02
CA GLY A 223 5.62 -25.26 -4.85
C GLY A 223 4.78 -24.27 -4.05
N MET A 224 4.95 -24.19 -2.72
CA MET A 224 4.37 -23.09 -1.95
C MET A 224 5.10 -21.80 -2.33
N ALA A 225 4.34 -20.78 -2.73
CA ALA A 225 4.86 -19.46 -3.06
C ALA A 225 4.25 -18.41 -2.12
N VAL A 226 5.07 -17.48 -1.64
CA VAL A 226 4.67 -16.34 -0.83
C VAL A 226 5.18 -15.07 -1.50
N SER A 227 4.28 -14.12 -1.73
CA SER A 227 4.61 -12.74 -2.10
C SER A 227 4.10 -11.81 -1.01
N LEU A 228 5.01 -11.16 -0.31
CA LEU A 228 4.71 -10.38 0.89
C LEU A 228 5.25 -8.97 0.75
N THR A 229 4.34 -8.00 0.88
CA THR A 229 4.66 -6.57 0.97
C THR A 229 4.31 -6.08 2.36
N GLN A 230 5.28 -5.49 3.06
CA GLN A 230 5.05 -4.82 4.34
C GLN A 230 5.66 -3.41 4.29
N SER A 231 4.99 -2.46 4.92
CA SER A 231 5.37 -1.05 4.85
C SER A 231 5.06 -0.35 6.17
N ASN A 232 5.96 0.54 6.55
CA ASN A 232 5.67 1.58 7.54
C ASN A 232 5.18 2.88 6.88
N VAL A 233 5.09 2.91 5.56
CA VAL A 233 4.91 4.05 4.63
C VAL A 233 6.09 5.00 4.62
N GLY A 234 6.62 5.32 5.79
CA GLY A 234 7.89 5.97 5.93
C GLY A 234 8.35 5.88 7.38
N PHE A 235 9.49 6.49 7.66
CA PHE A 235 9.93 6.60 9.04
C PHE A 235 9.05 7.61 9.79
N SER A 236 8.27 7.14 10.78
CA SER A 236 7.38 7.99 11.58
C SER A 236 8.12 8.84 12.62
N GLY A 237 9.37 8.49 12.94
CA GLY A 237 10.10 9.08 14.06
C GLY A 237 9.69 8.55 15.43
N VAL A 238 8.74 7.62 15.52
CA VAL A 238 8.20 7.09 16.78
C VAL A 238 8.73 5.69 17.03
N VAL A 239 9.66 5.57 17.97
CA VAL A 239 10.10 4.29 18.53
C VAL A 239 9.40 4.08 19.87
N VAL A 240 8.71 2.96 20.00
CA VAL A 240 8.15 2.53 21.29
C VAL A 240 9.26 1.82 22.06
N GLY A 241 9.94 2.54 22.96
CA GLY A 241 11.15 2.07 23.63
C GLY A 241 10.96 0.73 24.37
N ALA A 242 9.80 0.53 25.01
CA ALA A 242 9.46 -0.68 25.75
C ALA A 242 9.39 -1.96 24.89
N ILE A 243 9.22 -1.83 23.57
CA ILE A 243 9.19 -2.95 22.62
C ILE A 243 10.26 -2.85 21.52
N GLY A 244 11.02 -1.76 21.49
CA GLY A 244 12.09 -1.53 20.51
C GLY A 244 11.64 -1.47 19.05
N ALA A 245 10.36 -1.18 18.80
CA ALA A 245 9.77 -1.17 17.47
C ALA A 245 9.43 0.26 17.01
N VAL A 246 9.49 0.48 15.70
CA VAL A 246 9.08 1.74 15.05
C VAL A 246 7.61 1.65 14.68
N MET A 247 6.81 2.66 15.01
CA MET A 247 5.42 2.76 14.56
C MET A 247 5.36 3.18 13.09
N ASN A 248 4.39 2.66 12.33
CA ASN A 248 4.11 3.17 10.99
C ASN A 248 3.49 4.58 11.05
N ASN A 249 3.39 5.24 9.90
CA ASN A 249 2.60 6.47 9.73
C ASN A 249 1.55 6.32 8.63
N ALA A 250 0.92 5.15 8.51
CA ALA A 250 0.02 4.81 7.39
C ALA A 250 -1.24 5.67 7.31
N MET A 251 -1.68 6.28 8.41
CA MET A 251 -2.79 7.26 8.43
C MET A 251 -2.49 8.55 7.64
N ARG A 252 -1.30 8.68 7.01
CA ARG A 252 -1.00 9.73 6.02
C ARG A 252 -1.47 9.42 4.60
N TRP A 253 -1.84 8.16 4.32
CA TRP A 253 -2.32 7.77 3.00
C TRP A 253 -3.72 8.28 2.73
N PRO A 254 -4.68 8.17 3.68
CA PRO A 254 -5.95 8.86 3.55
C PRO A 254 -5.77 10.39 3.52
N GLU A 255 -6.69 11.07 2.85
CA GLU A 255 -6.78 12.52 2.88
C GLU A 255 -7.35 13.01 4.21
N ALA A 256 -6.79 14.09 4.74
CA ALA A 256 -7.25 14.63 6.01
C ALA A 256 -8.63 15.31 5.93
N LEU A 257 -9.07 15.71 4.73
CA LEU A 257 -10.36 16.37 4.53
C LEU A 257 -11.39 15.36 4.03
N PRO A 258 -12.60 15.32 4.62
CA PRO A 258 -13.63 14.38 4.22
C PRO A 258 -14.17 14.67 2.82
N GLY A 259 -14.66 13.63 2.15
CA GLY A 259 -15.47 13.74 0.92
C GLY A 259 -14.81 13.19 -0.34
N THR A 260 -13.66 12.52 -0.20
CA THR A 260 -13.02 11.77 -1.29
C THR A 260 -13.10 10.27 -1.02
N VAL A 261 -12.88 9.45 -2.04
CA VAL A 261 -12.89 7.97 -1.90
C VAL A 261 -11.87 7.46 -0.88
N ASN A 262 -10.86 8.26 -0.54
CA ASN A 262 -9.80 7.88 0.39
C ASN A 262 -9.63 8.93 1.50
N SER A 263 -10.71 9.56 1.96
CA SER A 263 -10.72 10.42 3.16
C SER A 263 -11.06 9.66 4.43
#